data_AF-A0A535E702-F1
#
_entry.id   AF-A0A535E702-F1
#
_cell.length_a   1.000
_cell.length_b   1.000
_cell.length_c   1.000
_cell.angle_alpha   90.00
_cell.angle_beta   90.00
_cell.angle_gamma   90.00
#
_symmetry.space_group_name_H-M   'P 1'
#
loop_
_entity.id
_entity.type
_entity.pdbx_description
1 polymer ?
#
loop_
_entity_poly.entity_id
_entity_poly.type
_entity_poly.pdbx_seq_one_letter_code
_entity_poly.pdbx_strand_id
1 'polypeptide(L)' 'MRVFSKSALDNALAARSMSPSELARRMGISEVEVSRWRTGRTVPRAASVRRMADALGEVPVLAVDLMSDPESAP' A
#
# COMPACT_ATOMS: atom_id res chain seq x y z
N MET A 1 -0.35 2.48 -17.46
CA MET A 1 -0.93 3.22 -16.31
C MET A 1 -0.50 2.46 -15.06
N ARG A 2 0.50 2.93 -14.29
CA ARG A 2 1.14 2.07 -13.29
C ARG A 2 0.25 1.85 -12.08
N VAL A 3 0.22 0.58 -11.69
CA VAL A 3 -0.83 -0.13 -10.99
C VAL A 3 -0.38 -0.28 -9.55
N PHE A 4 -1.16 0.21 -8.60
CA PHE A 4 -0.91 -0.07 -7.18
C PHE A 4 -1.16 -1.56 -6.94
N SER A 5 -0.14 -2.31 -6.55
CA SER A 5 -0.29 -3.75 -6.28
C SER A 5 -0.69 -4.02 -4.83
N LYS A 6 -1.78 -4.77 -4.67
CA LYS A 6 -2.18 -5.37 -3.39
C LYS A 6 -1.05 -6.23 -2.83
N SER A 7 -0.44 -7.07 -3.66
CA SER A 7 0.58 -8.05 -3.29
C SER A 7 1.78 -7.37 -2.66
N ALA A 8 2.22 -6.26 -3.24
CA ALA A 8 3.30 -5.44 -2.70
C ALA A 8 2.92 -4.78 -1.36
N LEU A 9 1.68 -4.29 -1.19
CA LEU A 9 1.21 -3.78 0.10
C LEU A 9 1.16 -4.89 1.17
N ASP A 10 0.60 -6.05 0.84
CA ASP A 10 0.50 -7.17 1.77
C ASP A 10 1.89 -7.69 2.18
N ASN A 11 2.84 -7.77 1.26
CA ASN A 11 4.23 -8.14 1.55
C ASN A 11 4.92 -7.10 2.45
N ALA A 12 4.75 -5.80 2.17
CA ALA A 12 5.32 -4.73 3.00
C ALA A 12 4.76 -4.74 4.44
N LEU A 13 3.48 -5.08 4.59
CA LEU A 13 2.83 -5.26 5.89
C LEU A 13 3.38 -6.51 6.61
N ALA A 14 3.44 -7.65 5.91
CA ALA A 14 3.93 -8.92 6.46
C ALA A 14 5.39 -8.84 6.91
N ALA A 15 6.27 -8.24 6.11
CA ALA A 15 7.68 -8.05 6.44
C ALA A 15 7.89 -7.24 7.74
N ARG A 16 6.89 -6.44 8.14
CA ARG A 16 6.93 -5.57 9.32
C ARG A 16 6.04 -6.09 10.46
N SER A 17 5.43 -7.26 10.30
CA SER A 17 4.40 -7.79 11.22
C SER A 17 3.32 -6.74 11.54
N MET A 18 2.99 -5.90 10.55
CA MET A 18 2.03 -4.79 10.69
C MET A 18 0.68 -5.22 10.13
N SER A 19 -0.39 -4.96 10.87
CA SER A 19 -1.75 -5.20 10.37
C SER A 19 -2.22 -4.04 9.48
N PRO A 20 -3.17 -4.27 8.55
CA PRO A 20 -3.80 -3.21 7.77
C PRO A 20 -4.45 -2.13 8.63
N SER A 21 -5.02 -2.52 9.77
CA SER A 21 -5.64 -1.63 10.75
C SER A 21 -4.60 -0.73 11.43
N GLU A 22 -3.43 -1.28 11.75
CA GLU A 22 -2.31 -0.51 12.30
C GLU A 22 -1.76 0.49 11.27
N LEU A 23 -1.66 0.09 9.99
CA LEU A 23 -1.30 1.03 8.91
C LEU A 23 -2.32 2.17 8.79
N ALA A 24 -3.63 1.84 8.79
CA ALA A 24 -4.69 2.84 8.71
C ALA A 24 -4.59 3.86 9.86
N ARG A 25 -4.37 3.37 11.08
CA ARG A 25 -4.17 4.18 12.28
C ARG A 25 -2.93 5.08 12.18
N ARG A 26 -1.80 4.55 11.72
CA ARG A 26 -0.57 5.34 11.50
C ARG A 26 -0.72 6.40 10.41
N MET A 27 -1.50 6.10 9.38
CA MET A 27 -1.81 7.05 8.30
C MET A 27 -2.91 8.06 8.67
N GLY A 28 -3.64 7.84 9.76
CA GLY A 28 -4.79 8.67 10.16
C GLY A 28 -5.98 8.55 9.20
N ILE A 29 -6.18 7.37 8.59
CA ILE A 29 -7.27 7.09 7.64
C ILE A 29 -8.15 5.94 8.15
N SER A 30 -9.28 5.73 7.47
CA SER A 30 -10.16 4.59 7.79
C SER A 30 -9.57 3.25 7.30
N GLU A 31 -9.77 2.19 8.07
CA GLU A 31 -9.41 0.82 7.66
C GLU A 31 -10.12 0.40 6.36
N VAL A 32 -11.32 0.94 6.13
CA VAL A 32 -12.10 0.74 4.90
C VAL A 32 -11.33 1.27 3.69
N GLU A 33 -10.60 2.38 3.82
CA GLU A 33 -9.80 2.96 2.74
C GLU A 33 -8.63 2.04 2.37
N VAL A 34 -7.92 1.51 3.37
CA VAL A 34 -6.86 0.51 3.16
C VAL A 34 -7.40 -0.77 2.52
N SER A 35 -8.57 -1.24 2.97
CA SER A 35 -9.25 -2.40 2.37
C SER A 35 -9.62 -2.18 0.91
N ARG A 36 -10.08 -0.98 0.54
CA ARG A 36 -10.37 -0.64 -0.87
C ARG A 36 -9.12 -0.61 -1.74
N TRP A 37 -7.97 -0.18 -1.20
CA TRP A 37 -6.70 -0.26 -1.92
C TRP A 37 -6.26 -1.71 -2.13
N ARG A 38 -6.36 -2.54 -1.09
CA ARG A 38 -6.02 -3.97 -1.15
C ARG A 38 -6.94 -4.78 -2.05
N THR A 39 -8.19 -4.37 -2.22
CA THR A 39 -9.14 -5.06 -3.11
C THR A 39 -9.12 -4.51 -4.54
N GLY A 40 -8.27 -3.52 -4.84
CA GLY A 40 -8.21 -2.86 -6.14
C GLY A 40 -9.43 -2.00 -6.46
N ARG A 41 -10.36 -1.81 -5.51
CA ARG A 41 -11.56 -0.98 -5.69
C ARG A 41 -11.22 0.49 -5.89
N THR A 42 -10.12 0.94 -5.29
CA THR A 42 -9.62 2.31 -5.45
C THR A 42 -8.10 2.31 -5.47
N VAL A 43 -7.51 3.26 -6.19
CA VAL A 43 -6.06 3.47 -6.19
C VAL A 43 -5.71 4.58 -5.19
N PRO A 44 -4.73 4.40 -4.30
CA PRO A 44 -4.27 5.46 -3.41
C PRO A 44 -3.71 6.63 -4.21
N ARG A 45 -4.02 7.86 -3.77
CA ARG A 45 -3.45 9.07 -4.37
C ARG A 45 -1.97 9.18 -4.05
N ALA A 46 -1.22 9.96 -4.82
CA ALA A 46 0.21 10.20 -4.57
C ALA A 46 0.51 10.66 -3.12
N ALA A 47 -0.35 11.50 -2.53
CA ALA A 47 -0.24 11.92 -1.14
C ALA A 47 -0.43 10.74 -0.15
N SER A 48 -1.36 9.83 -0.43
CA SER A 48 -1.58 8.62 0.38
C SER A 48 -0.40 7.66 0.25
N VAL A 49 0.16 7.47 -0.95
CA VAL A 49 1.36 6.66 -1.17
C VAL A 49 2.54 7.21 -0.37
N ARG A 50 2.75 8.53 -0.36
CA ARG A 50 3.80 9.16 0.44
C ARG A 50 3.61 8.93 1.93
N ARG A 51 2.39 9.15 2.45
CA ARG A 51 2.06 8.85 3.86
C ARG A 51 2.23 7.37 4.20
N MET A 52 1.99 6.47 3.25
CA MET A 52 2.17 5.03 3.43
C MET A 52 3.66 4.71 3.58
N ALA A 53 4.51 5.28 2.74
CA ALA A 53 5.97 5.15 2.84
C ALA A 53 6.48 5.69 4.18
N ASP A 54 5.99 6.87 4.61
CA ASP A 54 6.32 7.47 5.91
C ASP A 54 5.86 6.58 7.08
N ALA A 55 4.63 6.05 7.03
CA ALA A 55 4.04 5.22 8.09
C ALA A 55 4.70 3.84 8.21
N LEU A 56 5.15 3.29 7.08
CA LEU A 56 5.93 2.07 7.04
C LEU A 56 7.36 2.37 7.52
N GLY A 57 7.93 3.53 7.20
CA GLY A 57 9.28 3.96 7.60
C GLY A 57 10.33 3.64 6.54
N GLU A 58 9.94 3.64 5.26
CA GLU A 58 10.85 3.42 4.14
C GLU A 58 10.93 4.60 3.17
N VAL A 59 12.15 4.79 2.65
CA VAL A 59 12.53 5.62 1.50
C VAL A 59 11.93 5.06 0.18
N PRO A 60 11.98 5.80 -0.95
CA PRO A 60 11.15 5.62 -2.17
C PRO A 60 11.07 4.23 -2.84
N VAL A 61 11.87 3.24 -2.43
CA VAL A 61 11.89 1.88 -3.00
C VAL A 61 10.53 1.19 -2.87
N LEU A 62 9.81 1.40 -1.77
CA LEU A 62 8.46 0.86 -1.56
C LEU A 62 7.45 1.41 -2.58
N ALA A 63 7.63 2.65 -3.04
CA ALA A 63 6.82 3.22 -4.12
C ALA A 63 7.17 2.58 -5.48
N VAL A 64 8.42 2.18 -5.71
CA VAL A 64 8.84 1.49 -6.95
C VAL A 64 8.27 0.07 -7.00
N ASP A 65 8.25 -0.63 -5.87
CA ASP A 65 7.77 -2.00 -5.75
C ASP A 65 6.23 -2.08 -5.81
N LEU A 66 5.52 -1.15 -5.14
CA LEU A 66 4.07 -0.97 -5.28
C LEU A 66 3.63 -0.63 -6.72
N MET A 67 4.54 -0.15 -7.57
CA MET A 67 4.31 0.24 -8.97
C MET A 67 4.86 -0.76 -10.00
N SER A 68 5.50 -1.85 -9.55
CA SER A 68 6.19 -2.83 -10.40
C SER A 68 5.65 -4.24 -10.14
N ASP A 69 4.39 -4.49 -10.47
CA ASP A 69 3.85 -5.85 -10.46
C ASP A 69 3.62 -6.32 -11.91
N PRO A 70 4.42 -7.29 -12.42
CA PRO A 70 4.15 -7.95 -13.69
C PRO A 70 3.05 -9.02 -13.61
N GLU A 71 2.52 -9.33 -12.42
CA GLU A 71 1.64 -10.49 -12.18
C GLU A 71 0.16 -10.12 -12.02
N SER A 72 -0.39 -9.45 -13.04
CA SER A 72 -1.84 -9.36 -13.23
C SER A 72 -2.17 -9.56 -14.71
N ALA A 73 -1.81 -10.74 -15.23
CA ALA A 73 -2.41 -11.30 -16.42
C ALA A 73 -3.31 -12.48 -15.99
N PRO A 74 -4.48 -12.66 -16.62
CA PRO A 74 -5.51 -13.62 -16.19
C PRO A 74 -5.05 -15.08 -16.26
#